data_AF-A0A4Y2TGE6-F1
#
_entry.id   AF-A0A4Y2TGE6-F1
#
_cell.length_a   1.000
_cell.length_b   1.000
_cell.length_c   1.000
_cell.angle_alpha   90.00
_cell.angle_beta   90.00
_cell.angle_gamma   90.00
#
_symmetry.space_group_name_H-M   'P 1'
#
loop_
_entity.id
_entity.type
_entity.pdbx_description
1 polymer ?
#
loop_
_entity_poly.entity_id
_entity_poly.type
_entity_poly.pdbx_seq_one_letter_code
_entity_poly.pdbx_strand_id
1 'polypeptide(L)'
;MLHSPRGLRCEPTGAKLKATAQAALTKFQHWTEKHQLKVSIENCTTIFISRLVSRPQVKWDNQIITSSTTLKYLGGIIDNKLNWDDHLINIKTKLTHLHQKIIRIAGTNWRLNKYLRRRLYKTVAEWTFLHGAAAWANLLSARQSRHLNSIQRKFLLNITGAYPTTPTAALQVREGIIPLYTKAEQEAANARTARLRKTSNYNNINFNINNYEDGTTPTKFHQAIFQLEDRISINKQFLPVPILNIYTDGSKIDDKTGRAYFVKEEDTTKYEWMAQLRPLNTETSLPLTSRASCYTGDLSLGKEDQPKG
;
A
#
# COMPACT_ATOMS: atom_id res chain seq x y z
N MET A 1 -17.87 23.36 27.27
CA MET A 1 -16.56 23.39 27.97
C MET A 1 -16.02 21.96 27.91
N LEU A 2 -15.04 21.61 27.09
CA LEU A 2 -13.64 22.02 27.07
C LEU A 2 -13.15 22.09 25.60
N HIS A 3 -12.77 23.28 25.13
CA HIS A 3 -11.98 23.42 23.91
C HIS A 3 -10.52 23.49 24.33
N SER A 4 -9.74 22.46 23.95
CA SER A 4 -8.29 22.47 24.08
C SER A 4 -7.72 23.62 23.23
N PRO A 5 -6.83 24.49 23.76
CA PRO A 5 -6.29 25.60 23.01
C PRO A 5 -5.37 25.05 21.92
N ARG A 6 -5.74 25.25 20.65
CA ARG A 6 -4.79 25.13 19.54
C ARG A 6 -3.69 26.14 19.81
N GLY A 7 -2.55 25.65 20.30
CA GLY A 7 -1.37 26.48 20.53
C GLY A 7 -1.11 27.33 19.29
N LEU A 8 -1.04 28.65 19.49
CA LEU A 8 -0.61 29.65 18.52
C LEU A 8 0.81 29.28 18.05
N ARG A 9 0.93 28.47 16.99
CA ARG A 9 2.18 28.38 16.25
C ARG A 9 2.29 29.68 15.48
N CYS A 10 3.17 30.59 15.91
CA CYS A 10 3.60 31.71 15.08
C CYS A 10 4.03 31.14 13.72
N GLU A 11 3.34 31.50 12.64
CA GLU A 11 3.78 31.11 11.31
C GLU A 11 5.21 31.63 11.10
N PRO A 12 6.15 30.78 10.64
CA PRO A 12 7.53 31.21 10.51
C PRO A 12 7.63 32.31 9.44
N THR A 13 8.11 33.48 9.83
CA THR A 13 8.42 34.58 8.91
C THR A 13 9.34 34.10 7.78
N GLY A 14 9.19 34.61 6.57
CA GLY A 14 10.01 34.20 5.40
C GLY A 14 11.52 34.23 5.67
N ALA A 15 12.00 35.16 6.49
CA ALA A 15 13.39 35.22 6.94
C ALA A 15 13.81 34.02 7.79
N LYS A 16 12.95 33.55 8.71
CA LYS A 16 13.22 32.37 9.56
C LYS A 16 13.25 31.09 8.74
N LEU A 17 12.36 30.96 7.75
CA LEU A 17 12.38 29.84 6.80
C LEU A 17 13.67 29.84 5.97
N LYS A 18 14.06 30.99 5.43
CA LYS A 18 15.32 31.15 4.69
C LYS A 18 16.52 30.74 5.53
N ALA A 19 16.62 31.26 6.76
CA ALA A 19 17.73 30.97 7.67
C ALA A 19 17.80 29.47 8.02
N THR A 20 16.65 28.85 8.30
CA THR A 20 16.57 27.42 8.64
C THR A 20 16.94 26.53 7.45
N ALA A 21 16.43 26.85 6.25
CA ALA A 21 16.76 26.13 5.03
C ALA A 21 18.25 26.27 4.68
N GLN A 22 18.81 27.47 4.79
CA GLN A 22 20.23 27.71 4.54
C GLN A 22 21.11 26.96 5.54
N ALA A 23 20.76 26.95 6.84
CA ALA A 23 21.49 26.19 7.85
C ALA A 23 21.47 24.68 7.58
N ALA A 24 20.36 24.14 7.08
CA ALA A 24 20.27 22.74 6.67
C ALA A 24 21.14 22.45 5.44
N LEU A 25 21.15 23.34 4.44
CA LEU A 25 22.03 23.20 3.28
C LEU A 25 23.50 23.28 3.66
N THR A 26 23.91 24.17 4.57
CA THR A 26 25.30 24.25 5.04
C THR A 26 25.76 22.95 5.71
N LYS A 27 24.88 22.30 6.49
CA LYS A 27 25.17 20.97 7.06
C LYS A 27 25.33 19.91 5.97
N PHE A 28 24.45 19.93 4.96
CA PHE A 28 24.53 19.01 3.84
C PHE A 28 25.79 19.25 3.00
N GLN A 29 26.17 20.51 2.78
CA GLN A 29 27.40 20.90 2.09
C GLN A 29 28.64 20.35 2.79
N HIS A 30 28.76 20.55 4.11
CA HIS A 30 29.86 19.99 4.87
C HIS A 30 29.93 18.45 4.76
N TRP A 31 28.78 17.78 4.76
CA TRP A 31 28.72 16.34 4.53
C TRP A 31 29.17 15.96 3.12
N THR A 32 28.72 16.66 2.08
CA THR A 32 29.14 16.39 0.69
C THR A 32 30.64 16.62 0.49
N GLU A 33 31.20 17.66 1.09
CA GLU A 33 32.64 17.95 1.05
C GLU A 33 33.44 16.84 1.73
N LYS A 34 33.02 16.42 2.93
CA LYS A 34 33.64 15.29 3.65
C LYS A 34 33.64 13.99 2.83
N HIS A 35 32.58 13.76 2.05
CA HIS A 35 32.42 12.57 1.22
C HIS A 35 32.87 12.76 -0.24
N GLN A 36 33.47 13.91 -0.58
CA GLN A 36 33.95 14.24 -1.93
C GLN A 36 32.87 14.11 -3.02
N LEU A 37 31.62 14.41 -2.66
CA LEU A 37 30.48 14.38 -3.57
C LEU A 37 30.22 15.77 -4.16
N LYS A 38 30.09 15.85 -5.48
CA LYS A 38 29.74 17.09 -6.18
C LYS A 38 28.24 17.14 -6.48
N VAL A 39 27.57 18.18 -6.00
CA VAL A 39 26.15 18.43 -6.26
C VAL A 39 25.98 19.25 -7.55
N SER A 40 25.08 18.82 -8.43
CA SER A 40 24.70 19.57 -9.63
C SER A 40 23.55 20.53 -9.32
N ILE A 41 23.84 21.83 -9.34
CA ILE A 41 22.88 22.90 -9.03
C ILE A 41 21.77 22.98 -10.08
N GLU A 42 22.07 22.66 -11.34
CA GLU A 42 21.10 22.61 -12.45
C GLU A 42 19.99 21.59 -12.22
N ASN A 43 20.28 20.50 -11.51
CA ASN A 43 19.32 19.47 -11.15
C ASN A 43 18.60 19.75 -9.82
N CYS A 44 19.08 20.75 -9.07
CA CYS A 44 18.51 21.14 -7.80
C CYS A 44 17.36 22.14 -8.02
N THR A 45 16.23 21.85 -7.41
CA THR A 45 15.06 22.72 -7.45
C THR A 45 14.50 22.86 -6.03
N THR A 46 14.01 24.05 -5.71
CA THR A 46 13.34 24.33 -4.44
C THR A 46 11.84 24.43 -4.68
N ILE A 47 11.04 23.76 -3.84
CA ILE A 47 9.62 24.05 -3.71
C ILE A 47 9.39 24.82 -2.43
N PHE A 48 8.57 25.85 -2.54
CA PHE A 48 8.09 26.60 -1.40
C PHE A 48 6.65 26.22 -1.05
N ILE A 49 6.46 25.61 0.13
CA ILE A 49 5.16 25.19 0.64
C ILE A 49 4.76 26.14 1.77
N SER A 50 4.16 27.29 1.42
CA SER A 50 3.52 28.18 2.40
C SER A 50 2.57 29.18 1.71
N ARG A 51 1.84 29.95 2.52
CA ARG A 51 0.98 31.05 2.04
C ARG A 51 1.69 32.40 1.92
N LEU A 52 3.00 32.46 2.21
CA LEU A 52 3.76 33.71 2.14
C LEU A 52 3.84 34.21 0.69
N VAL A 53 3.63 35.51 0.52
CA VAL A 53 3.70 36.20 -0.78
C VAL A 53 5.15 36.26 -1.28
N SER A 54 6.10 36.55 -0.38
CA SER A 54 7.52 36.59 -0.70
C SER A 54 8.16 35.22 -0.52
N ARG A 55 8.76 34.70 -1.60
CA ARG A 55 9.42 33.39 -1.62
C ARG A 55 10.88 33.55 -1.20
N PRO A 56 11.32 32.89 -0.11
CA PRO A 56 12.71 32.92 0.29
C PRO A 56 13.57 32.17 -0.73
N GLN A 57 14.61 32.83 -1.21
CA GLN A 57 15.64 32.21 -2.05
C GLN A 57 16.71 31.57 -1.19
N VAL A 58 17.15 30.37 -1.58
CA VAL A 58 18.20 29.61 -0.90
C VAL A 58 19.37 29.42 -1.85
N LYS A 59 20.60 29.44 -1.32
CA LYS A 59 21.82 29.33 -2.11
C LYS A 59 22.58 28.03 -1.82
N TRP A 60 23.21 27.48 -2.84
CA TRP A 60 24.20 26.41 -2.77
C TRP A 60 25.49 26.90 -3.43
N ASP A 61 26.64 26.81 -2.75
CA ASP A 61 27.93 27.35 -3.25
C ASP A 61 27.83 28.77 -3.80
N ASN A 62 27.13 29.64 -3.07
CA ASN A 62 26.85 31.03 -3.42
C ASN A 62 25.98 31.24 -4.69
N GLN A 63 25.55 30.16 -5.36
CA GLN A 63 24.60 30.19 -6.48
C GLN A 63 23.16 30.01 -5.98
N ILE A 64 22.22 30.70 -6.63
CA ILE A 64 20.78 30.62 -6.27
C ILE A 64 20.20 29.35 -6.87
N ILE A 65 19.57 28.52 -6.04
CA ILE A 65 18.83 27.34 -6.52
C ILE A 65 17.50 27.80 -7.13
N THR A 66 17.16 27.27 -8.30
CA THR A 66 15.91 27.62 -8.98
C THR A 66 14.69 27.21 -8.16
N SER A 67 13.66 28.07 -8.14
CA SER A 67 12.40 27.76 -7.46
C SER A 67 11.36 27.28 -8.47
N SER A 68 10.68 26.18 -8.16
CA SER A 68 9.59 25.62 -8.96
C SER A 68 8.30 25.55 -8.14
N THR A 69 7.16 25.50 -8.83
CA THR A 69 5.86 25.20 -8.22
C THR A 69 5.60 23.70 -8.13
N THR A 70 6.30 22.88 -8.92
CA THR A 70 6.16 21.42 -8.97
C THR A 70 7.52 20.73 -8.99
N LEU A 71 7.60 19.54 -8.38
CA LEU A 71 8.82 18.76 -8.21
C LEU A 71 8.50 17.31 -8.47
N LYS A 72 9.28 16.68 -9.33
CA LYS A 72 9.20 15.26 -9.56
C LYS A 72 10.16 14.54 -8.61
N TYR A 73 9.63 13.70 -7.74
CA TYR A 73 10.41 12.90 -6.81
C TYR A 73 9.93 11.44 -6.81
N LEU A 74 10.84 10.51 -7.10
CA LEU A 74 10.56 9.07 -7.20
C LEU A 74 9.31 8.74 -8.04
N GLY A 75 9.08 9.50 -9.11
CA GLY A 75 7.92 9.31 -10.01
C GLY A 75 6.61 9.96 -9.56
N GLY A 76 6.53 10.47 -8.33
CA GLY A 76 5.45 11.35 -7.86
C GLY A 76 5.71 12.81 -8.23
N ILE A 77 4.63 13.58 -8.45
CA ILE A 77 4.71 15.03 -8.68
C ILE A 77 4.14 15.73 -7.45
N ILE A 78 4.98 16.51 -6.77
CA ILE A 78 4.61 17.28 -5.59
C ILE A 78 4.41 18.72 -6.04
N ASP A 79 3.22 19.26 -5.86
CA ASP A 79 2.93 20.67 -6.09
C ASP A 79 3.07 21.49 -4.79
N ASN A 80 3.25 22.80 -4.93
CA ASN A 80 3.40 23.72 -3.80
C ASN A 80 2.16 23.84 -2.90
N LYS A 81 0.99 23.38 -3.35
CA LYS A 81 -0.27 23.35 -2.58
C LYS A 81 -0.50 22.00 -1.90
N LEU A 82 0.32 20.99 -2.18
CA LEU A 82 0.18 19.60 -1.77
C LEU A 82 -1.19 19.00 -2.12
N ASN A 83 -1.79 19.41 -3.24
CA ASN A 83 -3.11 18.92 -3.65
C ASN A 83 -3.05 17.64 -4.51
N TRP A 84 -1.88 17.32 -5.06
CA TRP A 84 -1.60 16.16 -5.91
C TRP A 84 -2.39 16.15 -7.23
N ASP A 85 -2.98 17.27 -7.64
CA ASP A 85 -3.78 17.34 -8.87
C ASP A 85 -2.90 17.12 -10.11
N ASP A 86 -1.71 17.72 -10.15
CA ASP A 86 -0.74 17.54 -11.25
C ASP A 86 -0.25 16.09 -11.34
N HIS A 87 -0.09 15.43 -10.19
CA HIS A 87 0.24 14.01 -10.12
C HIS A 87 -0.87 13.14 -10.68
N LEU A 88 -2.13 13.41 -10.32
CA LEU A 88 -3.29 12.69 -10.83
C LEU A 88 -3.48 12.88 -12.34
N ILE A 89 -3.24 14.09 -12.85
CA ILE A 89 -3.24 14.38 -14.29
C ILE A 89 -2.16 13.56 -15.01
N ASN A 90 -0.94 13.53 -14.46
CA ASN A 90 0.15 12.72 -15.02
C ASN A 90 -0.18 11.21 -15.02
N ILE A 91 -0.75 10.69 -13.93
CA ILE A 91 -1.22 9.30 -13.87
C ILE A 91 -2.29 9.05 -14.94
N LYS A 92 -3.27 9.95 -15.09
CA LYS A 92 -4.31 9.84 -16.12
C LYS A 92 -3.72 9.76 -17.51
N THR A 93 -2.74 10.61 -17.82
CA THR A 93 -2.08 10.63 -19.13
C THR A 93 -1.39 9.30 -19.38
N LYS A 94 -0.58 8.83 -18.44
CA LYS A 94 0.09 7.51 -18.52
C LYS A 94 -0.89 6.36 -18.75
N LEU A 95 -1.98 6.33 -17.98
CA LEU A 95 -2.99 5.28 -18.08
C LEU A 95 -3.80 5.38 -19.36
N THR A 96 -4.07 6.58 -19.87
CA THR A 96 -4.74 6.77 -21.15
C THR A 96 -3.88 6.25 -22.30
N HIS A 97 -2.57 6.52 -22.29
CA HIS A 97 -1.64 5.94 -23.25
C HIS A 97 -1.55 4.42 -23.14
N LEU A 98 -1.47 3.88 -21.93
CA LEU A 98 -1.50 2.43 -21.70
C LEU A 98 -2.78 1.80 -22.25
N HIS A 99 -3.93 2.41 -21.97
CA HIS A 99 -5.22 1.96 -22.46
C HIS A 99 -5.30 1.95 -23.99
N GLN A 100 -4.82 3.01 -24.65
CA GLN A 100 -4.73 3.09 -26.11
C GLN A 100 -3.85 1.98 -26.68
N LYS A 101 -2.70 1.69 -26.06
CA LYS A 101 -1.83 0.58 -26.47
C LYS A 101 -2.53 -0.76 -26.34
N ILE A 102 -3.22 -1.01 -25.22
CA ILE A 102 -3.97 -2.27 -25.01
C ILE A 102 -5.07 -2.43 -26.07
N ILE A 103 -5.82 -1.36 -26.39
CA ILE A 103 -6.84 -1.42 -27.45
C ILE A 103 -6.22 -1.71 -28.81
N ARG A 104 -5.10 -1.08 -29.15
CA ARG A 104 -4.40 -1.33 -30.43
C ARG A 104 -3.94 -2.78 -30.57
N ILE A 105 -3.38 -3.36 -29.50
CA ILE A 105 -2.94 -4.76 -29.50
C ILE A 105 -4.13 -5.72 -29.58
N ALA A 106 -5.27 -5.36 -28.97
CA ALA A 106 -6.45 -6.22 -28.95
C ALA A 106 -7.13 -6.38 -30.32
N GLY A 107 -6.80 -5.57 -31.33
CA GLY A 107 -7.30 -5.66 -32.71
C GLY A 107 -8.83 -5.60 -32.87
N THR A 108 -9.30 -5.48 -34.11
CA THR A 108 -10.74 -5.63 -34.46
C THR A 108 -11.16 -7.10 -34.55
N ASN A 109 -10.25 -8.01 -34.90
CA ASN A 109 -10.59 -9.39 -35.28
C ASN A 109 -9.97 -10.48 -34.37
N TRP A 110 -8.90 -10.18 -33.61
CA TRP A 110 -8.22 -11.12 -32.70
C TRP A 110 -8.29 -10.61 -31.26
N ARG A 111 -9.47 -10.75 -30.65
CA ARG A 111 -9.73 -10.18 -29.33
C ARG A 111 -8.86 -10.86 -28.26
N LEU A 112 -8.06 -10.08 -27.53
CA LEU A 112 -7.50 -10.52 -26.24
C LEU A 112 -8.62 -11.13 -25.38
N ASN A 113 -8.40 -12.30 -24.81
CA ASN A 113 -9.38 -12.91 -23.90
C ASN A 113 -9.71 -11.93 -22.76
N LYS A 114 -10.98 -11.84 -22.36
CA LYS A 114 -11.44 -11.07 -21.19
C LYS A 114 -10.54 -11.29 -19.96
N TYR A 115 -10.14 -12.53 -19.72
CA TYR A 115 -9.22 -12.88 -18.65
C TYR A 115 -7.87 -12.14 -18.75
N LEU A 116 -7.26 -12.13 -19.93
CA LEU A 116 -5.99 -11.43 -20.18
C LEU A 116 -6.14 -9.92 -20.03
N ARG A 117 -7.24 -9.32 -20.50
CA ARG A 117 -7.52 -7.89 -20.31
C ARG A 117 -7.64 -7.53 -18.84
N ARG A 118 -8.36 -8.35 -18.07
CA ARG A 118 -8.50 -8.18 -16.62
C ARG A 118 -7.17 -8.33 -15.90
N ARG A 119 -6.35 -9.31 -16.31
CA ARG A 119 -5.00 -9.52 -15.77
C ARG A 119 -4.11 -8.30 -16.02
N LEU A 120 -4.04 -7.80 -17.26
CA LEU A 120 -3.28 -6.60 -17.61
C LEU A 120 -3.74 -5.35 -16.84
N TYR A 121 -5.05 -5.20 -16.63
CA TYR A 121 -5.57 -4.11 -15.81
C TYR A 121 -5.06 -4.21 -14.37
N LYS A 122 -5.22 -5.38 -13.72
CA LYS A 122 -4.78 -5.57 -12.33
C LYS A 122 -3.26 -5.47 -12.16
N THR A 123 -2.48 -6.00 -13.09
CA THR A 123 -1.01 -6.06 -12.93
C THR A 123 -0.32 -4.77 -13.35
N VAL A 124 -0.79 -4.10 -14.41
CA VAL A 124 -0.09 -2.93 -14.97
C VAL A 124 -0.82 -1.63 -14.65
N ALA A 125 -2.10 -1.53 -14.96
CA ALA A 125 -2.84 -0.28 -14.82
C ALA A 125 -3.08 0.07 -13.34
N GLU A 126 -3.55 -0.90 -12.55
CA GLU A 126 -3.78 -0.72 -11.11
C GLU A 126 -2.45 -0.46 -10.38
N TRP A 127 -1.37 -1.18 -10.69
CA TRP A 127 -0.05 -0.90 -10.09
C TRP A 127 0.48 0.50 -10.42
N THR A 128 0.39 0.91 -11.69
CA THR A 128 0.79 2.27 -12.11
C THR A 128 0.00 3.34 -11.36
N PHE A 129 -1.27 3.05 -11.10
CA PHE A 129 -2.15 3.93 -10.36
C PHE A 129 -1.75 4.03 -8.87
N LEU A 130 -1.58 2.88 -8.22
CA LEU A 130 -1.33 2.79 -6.78
C LEU A 130 0.11 3.17 -6.40
N HIS A 131 0.98 3.40 -7.38
CA HIS A 131 2.33 3.87 -7.13
C HIS A 131 2.33 5.18 -6.33
N GLY A 132 2.95 5.12 -5.14
CA GLY A 132 3.00 6.25 -4.22
C GLY A 132 1.67 6.60 -3.55
N ALA A 133 0.63 5.73 -3.62
CA ALA A 133 -0.69 5.98 -3.01
C ALA A 133 -0.59 6.35 -1.53
N ALA A 134 0.39 5.80 -0.80
CA ALA A 134 0.69 6.16 0.59
C ALA A 134 0.93 7.67 0.81
N ALA A 135 1.45 8.38 -0.19
CA ALA A 135 1.70 9.82 -0.12
C ALA A 135 0.46 10.65 -0.48
N TRP A 136 -0.20 10.31 -1.60
CA TRP A 136 -1.20 11.19 -2.22
C TRP A 136 -2.66 10.76 -2.00
N ALA A 137 -2.95 9.50 -1.68
CA ALA A 137 -4.32 8.98 -1.53
C ALA A 137 -4.89 9.14 -0.11
N ASN A 138 -4.42 10.17 0.57
CA ASN A 138 -4.77 10.46 1.95
C ASN A 138 -6.00 11.36 2.00
N LEU A 139 -7.18 10.76 2.10
CA LEU A 139 -8.49 11.41 2.01
C LEU A 139 -8.69 12.11 0.67
N LEU A 140 -9.20 11.37 -0.32
CA LEU A 140 -9.43 11.91 -1.65
C LEU A 140 -10.66 12.83 -1.69
N SER A 141 -10.57 13.94 -2.42
CA SER A 141 -11.75 14.78 -2.66
C SER A 141 -12.73 14.09 -3.61
N ALA A 142 -14.01 14.45 -3.55
CA ALA A 142 -15.02 13.94 -4.48
C ALA A 142 -14.69 14.25 -5.96
N ARG A 143 -13.96 15.34 -6.23
CA ARG A 143 -13.44 15.66 -7.57
C ARG A 143 -12.39 14.65 -8.02
N GLN A 144 -11.44 14.33 -7.15
CA GLN A 144 -10.39 13.35 -7.42
C GLN A 144 -10.98 11.96 -7.60
N SER A 145 -11.88 11.51 -6.71
CA SER A 145 -12.55 10.20 -6.84
C SER A 145 -13.32 10.06 -8.15
N ARG A 146 -14.02 11.11 -8.62
CA ARG A 146 -14.67 11.13 -9.95
C ARG A 146 -13.65 11.02 -11.09
N HIS A 147 -12.51 11.69 -10.98
CA HIS A 147 -11.45 11.59 -11.97
C HIS A 147 -10.89 10.16 -12.08
N LEU A 148 -10.67 9.51 -10.93
CA LEU A 148 -10.20 8.12 -10.87
C LEU A 148 -11.19 7.13 -11.47
N ASN A 149 -12.47 7.29 -11.15
CA ASN A 149 -13.54 6.48 -11.74
C ASN A 149 -13.64 6.66 -13.25
N SER A 150 -13.45 7.89 -13.76
CA SER A 150 -13.44 8.16 -15.20
C SER A 150 -12.32 7.40 -15.93
N ILE A 151 -11.14 7.30 -15.31
CA ILE A 151 -10.00 6.54 -15.86
C ILE A 151 -10.31 5.04 -15.81
N GLN A 152 -10.73 4.53 -14.66
CA GLN A 152 -11.05 3.12 -14.46
C GLN A 152 -12.14 2.64 -15.43
N ARG A 153 -13.17 3.47 -15.66
CA ARG A 153 -14.28 3.16 -16.58
C ARG A 153 -13.81 2.74 -17.96
N LYS A 154 -12.78 3.39 -18.53
CA LYS A 154 -12.23 3.03 -19.84
C LYS A 154 -11.73 1.59 -19.86
N PHE A 155 -11.00 1.18 -18.83
CA PHE A 155 -10.52 -0.19 -18.69
C PHE A 155 -11.67 -1.17 -18.47
N LEU A 156 -12.65 -0.83 -17.63
CA LEU A 156 -13.80 -1.70 -17.37
C LEU A 156 -14.63 -1.97 -18.62
N LEU A 157 -14.87 -0.95 -19.46
CA LEU A 157 -15.56 -1.14 -20.75
C LEU A 157 -14.76 -2.04 -21.69
N ASN A 158 -13.44 -1.88 -21.74
CA ASN A 158 -12.57 -2.75 -22.54
C ASN A 158 -12.58 -4.20 -22.02
N ILE A 159 -12.52 -4.42 -20.71
CA ILE A 159 -12.57 -5.76 -20.11
C ILE A 159 -13.92 -6.44 -20.39
N THR A 160 -15.01 -5.73 -20.13
CA THR A 160 -16.37 -6.30 -20.18
C THR A 160 -16.96 -6.39 -21.58
N GLY A 161 -16.55 -5.50 -22.50
CA GLY A 161 -17.21 -5.32 -23.79
C GLY A 161 -18.65 -4.81 -23.67
N ALA A 162 -19.05 -4.25 -22.52
CA ALA A 162 -20.40 -3.73 -22.28
C ALA A 162 -20.67 -2.43 -23.06
N TYR A 163 -21.94 -2.05 -23.18
CA TYR A 163 -22.33 -0.82 -23.83
C TYR A 163 -21.74 0.41 -23.10
N PRO A 164 -21.36 1.48 -23.83
CA PRO A 164 -20.87 2.72 -23.23
C PRO A 164 -21.85 3.40 -22.27
N THR A 165 -23.13 3.05 -22.30
CA THR A 165 -24.18 3.53 -21.39
C THR A 165 -24.26 2.74 -20.07
N THR A 166 -23.61 1.57 -19.98
CA THR A 166 -23.65 0.74 -18.76
C THR A 166 -23.05 1.48 -17.56
N PRO A 167 -23.73 1.58 -16.40
CA PRO A 167 -23.21 2.27 -15.22
C PRO A 167 -21.86 1.72 -14.73
N THR A 168 -20.92 2.59 -14.33
CA THR A 168 -19.58 2.17 -13.87
C THR A 168 -19.64 1.25 -12.65
N ALA A 169 -20.54 1.55 -11.70
CA ALA A 169 -20.75 0.74 -10.51
C ALA A 169 -21.18 -0.70 -10.88
N ALA A 170 -22.06 -0.85 -11.88
CA ALA A 170 -22.47 -2.17 -12.37
C ALA A 170 -21.29 -2.95 -12.99
N LEU A 171 -20.40 -2.27 -13.72
CA LEU A 171 -19.19 -2.89 -14.27
C LEU A 171 -18.21 -3.34 -13.17
N GLN A 172 -18.03 -2.52 -12.14
CA GLN A 172 -17.19 -2.83 -10.98
C GLN A 172 -17.69 -4.07 -10.24
N VAL A 173 -18.99 -4.12 -9.94
CA VAL A 173 -19.62 -5.25 -9.26
C VAL A 173 -19.54 -6.52 -10.11
N ARG A 174 -19.91 -6.44 -11.40
CA ARG A 174 -19.88 -7.60 -12.32
C ARG A 174 -18.49 -8.21 -12.46
N GLU A 175 -17.45 -7.38 -12.50
CA GLU A 175 -16.07 -7.85 -12.62
C GLU A 175 -15.40 -8.11 -11.26
N GLY A 176 -16.04 -7.83 -10.14
CA GLY A 176 -15.40 -7.87 -8.82
C GLY A 176 -14.14 -7.01 -8.78
N ILE A 177 -14.22 -5.79 -9.31
CA ILE A 177 -13.14 -4.81 -9.33
C ILE A 177 -13.54 -3.65 -8.42
N ILE A 178 -12.78 -3.42 -7.36
CA ILE A 178 -13.01 -2.35 -6.39
C ILE A 178 -12.82 -0.98 -7.08
N PRO A 179 -13.62 0.04 -6.74
CA PRO A 179 -13.40 1.39 -7.25
C PRO A 179 -11.97 1.87 -6.97
N LEU A 180 -11.37 2.50 -7.97
CA LEU A 180 -9.94 2.80 -7.96
C LEU A 180 -9.54 3.76 -6.82
N TYR A 181 -10.42 4.71 -6.48
CA TYR A 181 -10.21 5.64 -5.36
C TYR A 181 -10.21 4.89 -4.02
N THR A 182 -11.17 3.97 -3.80
CA THR A 182 -11.26 3.14 -2.60
C THR A 182 -10.02 2.27 -2.44
N LYS A 183 -9.53 1.69 -3.55
CA LYS A 183 -8.31 0.88 -3.53
C LYS A 183 -7.09 1.71 -3.14
N ALA A 184 -6.97 2.95 -3.62
CA ALA A 184 -5.85 3.82 -3.23
C ALA A 184 -5.92 4.30 -1.78
N GLU A 185 -7.12 4.62 -1.27
CA GLU A 185 -7.31 4.93 0.15
C GLU A 185 -6.94 3.73 1.03
N GLN A 186 -7.31 2.51 0.61
CA GLN A 186 -6.92 1.27 1.28
C GLN A 186 -5.39 1.12 1.32
N GLU A 187 -4.69 1.27 0.18
CA GLU A 187 -3.23 1.18 0.16
C GLU A 187 -2.56 2.24 1.03
N ALA A 188 -3.12 3.45 1.09
CA ALA A 188 -2.62 4.51 1.95
C ALA A 188 -2.83 4.20 3.44
N ALA A 189 -4.01 3.69 3.81
CA ALA A 189 -4.31 3.25 5.17
C ALA A 189 -3.39 2.09 5.59
N ASN A 190 -3.18 1.11 4.72
CA ASN A 190 -2.28 -0.02 4.95
C ASN A 190 -0.83 0.46 5.16
N ALA A 191 -0.34 1.36 4.31
CA ALA A 191 1.02 1.89 4.46
C ALA A 191 1.19 2.68 5.78
N ARG A 192 0.18 3.46 6.19
CA ARG A 192 0.21 4.20 7.45
C ARG A 192 0.21 3.30 8.68
N THR A 193 -0.64 2.28 8.67
CA THR A 193 -0.78 1.36 9.81
C THR A 193 0.41 0.42 9.87
N ALA A 194 0.69 -0.33 8.81
CA ALA A 194 1.73 -1.36 8.81
C ALA A 194 3.16 -0.80 8.80
N ARG A 195 3.43 0.29 8.05
CA ARG A 195 4.80 0.82 7.90
C ARG A 195 5.10 1.96 8.85
N LEU A 196 4.16 2.90 9.03
CA LEU A 196 4.37 4.06 9.89
C LEU A 196 3.93 3.82 11.34
N ARG A 197 3.23 2.71 11.63
CA ARG A 197 2.66 2.40 12.96
C ARG A 197 1.78 3.53 13.49
N LYS A 198 1.07 4.20 12.59
CA LYS A 198 0.13 5.28 12.92
C LYS A 198 -1.28 4.77 12.74
N THR A 199 -2.16 5.14 13.68
CA THR A 199 -3.59 4.90 13.55
C THR A 199 -4.11 5.58 12.29
N SER A 200 -4.81 4.82 11.46
CA SER A 200 -5.50 5.35 10.29
C SER A 200 -7.00 5.33 10.55
N ASN A 201 -7.68 6.45 10.33
CA ASN A 201 -9.14 6.48 10.34
C ASN A 201 -9.63 6.36 8.90
N TYR A 202 -10.54 5.42 8.64
CA TYR A 202 -11.23 5.27 7.38
C TYR A 202 -12.70 4.90 7.63
N ASN A 203 -13.64 5.66 7.05
CA ASN A 203 -15.08 5.47 7.25
C ASN A 203 -15.50 5.33 8.74
N ASN A 204 -14.97 6.19 9.62
CA ASN A 204 -15.19 6.16 11.07
C ASN A 204 -14.67 4.91 11.79
N ILE A 205 -13.93 4.04 11.10
CA ILE A 205 -13.26 2.89 11.70
C ILE A 205 -11.80 3.27 11.94
N ASN A 206 -11.34 3.08 13.17
CA ASN A 206 -9.95 3.30 13.55
C ASN A 206 -9.15 2.02 13.38
N PHE A 207 -8.22 2.03 12.42
CA PHE A 207 -7.26 0.97 12.21
C PHE A 207 -6.04 1.24 13.10
N ASN A 208 -5.96 0.52 14.22
CA ASN A 208 -4.79 0.50 15.10
C ASN A 208 -4.05 -0.83 14.92
N ILE A 209 -2.73 -0.78 14.76
CA ILE A 209 -1.90 -1.97 14.62
C ILE A 209 -2.05 -2.91 15.83
N ASN A 210 -2.24 -2.37 17.03
CA ASN A 210 -2.42 -3.14 18.26
C ASN A 210 -3.70 -4.01 18.25
N ASN A 211 -4.65 -3.74 17.34
CA ASN A 211 -5.86 -4.57 17.20
C ASN A 211 -5.62 -5.80 16.31
N TYR A 212 -4.52 -5.84 15.57
CA TYR A 212 -4.28 -6.84 14.51
C TYR A 212 -2.93 -7.55 14.66
N GLU A 213 -1.93 -6.89 15.26
CA GLU A 213 -0.64 -7.46 15.61
C GLU A 213 -0.46 -7.30 17.11
N ASP A 214 -0.35 -8.42 17.83
CA ASP A 214 0.14 -8.38 19.20
C ASP A 214 1.61 -7.95 19.19
N GLY A 215 2.01 -7.17 20.20
CA GLY A 215 3.24 -6.40 20.27
C GLY A 215 4.52 -7.24 20.38
N THR A 216 4.68 -8.27 19.56
CA THR A 216 5.94 -8.99 19.39
C THR A 216 6.92 -8.03 18.71
N THR A 217 7.81 -7.44 19.52
CA THR A 217 8.92 -6.61 19.05
C THR A 217 9.63 -7.31 17.90
N PRO A 218 9.64 -6.75 16.66
CA PRO A 218 10.40 -7.34 15.55
C PRO A 218 11.92 -7.17 15.72
N THR A 219 12.38 -6.71 16.88
CA THR A 219 13.68 -6.08 17.07
C THR A 219 14.78 -7.01 17.59
N LYS A 220 14.71 -8.32 17.35
CA LYS A 220 15.86 -9.20 17.64
C LYS A 220 16.52 -9.86 16.44
N PHE A 221 15.99 -9.67 15.23
CA PHE A 221 16.59 -10.29 14.05
C PHE A 221 16.82 -9.25 12.94
N HIS A 222 18.10 -8.96 12.70
CA HIS A 222 18.53 -8.23 11.51
C HIS A 222 18.23 -9.09 10.27
N GLN A 223 17.66 -8.53 9.21
CA GLN A 223 17.22 -9.29 8.03
C GLN A 223 18.35 -10.07 7.31
N ALA A 224 19.61 -9.70 7.53
CA ALA A 224 20.76 -10.44 7.02
C ALA A 224 21.22 -11.61 7.93
N ILE A 225 20.69 -11.74 9.15
CA ILE A 225 20.94 -12.88 10.04
C ILE A 225 19.76 -13.85 9.87
N PHE A 226 19.69 -14.47 8.71
CA PHE A 226 18.76 -15.55 8.40
C PHE A 226 19.57 -16.84 8.38
N GLN A 227 19.92 -17.36 9.56
CA GLN A 227 20.60 -18.64 9.70
C GLN A 227 19.54 -19.75 9.74
N LEU A 228 19.45 -20.49 8.64
CA LEU A 228 18.49 -21.58 8.44
C LEU A 228 18.86 -22.78 9.33
N GLU A 229 20.16 -22.96 9.60
CA GLU A 229 20.75 -24.10 10.29
C GLU A 229 20.38 -24.16 11.79
N ASP A 230 20.18 -23.02 12.45
CA ASP A 230 19.92 -22.97 13.90
C ASP A 230 18.49 -23.38 14.30
N ARG A 231 17.60 -23.53 13.32
CA ARG A 231 16.19 -23.92 13.55
C ARG A 231 15.88 -25.37 13.19
N ILE A 232 16.73 -26.04 12.43
CA ILE A 232 16.57 -27.45 12.09
C ILE A 232 17.61 -28.24 12.86
N SER A 233 17.36 -28.43 14.17
CA SER A 233 18.07 -29.44 14.94
C SER A 233 17.18 -30.67 15.02
N ILE A 234 17.55 -31.72 14.28
CA ILE A 234 16.88 -33.04 14.36
C ILE A 234 17.09 -33.68 15.75
N ASN A 235 18.02 -33.17 16.56
CA ASN A 235 18.45 -33.78 17.82
C ASN A 235 18.44 -32.81 19.01
N LYS A 236 17.28 -32.24 19.37
CA LYS A 236 17.09 -31.72 20.73
C LYS A 236 15.80 -32.27 21.34
N GLN A 237 15.97 -33.16 22.32
CA GLN A 237 14.94 -33.56 23.27
C GLN A 237 14.36 -32.30 23.93
N PHE A 238 13.10 -32.00 23.63
CA PHE A 238 12.33 -31.01 24.36
C PHE A 238 11.77 -31.66 25.62
N LEU A 239 11.88 -30.96 26.75
CA LEU A 239 11.24 -31.32 28.02
C LEU A 239 9.70 -31.42 27.84
N PRO A 240 9.02 -32.28 28.61
CA PRO A 240 7.64 -32.68 28.36
C PRO A 240 6.68 -31.57 28.80
N VAL A 241 6.41 -30.63 27.91
CA VAL A 241 5.12 -29.94 27.85
C VAL A 241 4.28 -30.74 26.84
N PRO A 242 2.96 -30.90 26.97
CA PRO A 242 2.17 -31.56 25.94
C PRO A 242 2.26 -30.73 24.65
N ILE A 243 3.17 -31.11 23.76
CA ILE A 243 3.50 -30.34 22.56
C ILE A 243 2.40 -30.60 21.55
N LEU A 244 1.54 -29.60 21.36
CA LEU A 244 0.61 -29.53 20.24
C LEU A 244 1.40 -29.24 18.95
N ASN A 245 1.61 -30.26 18.11
CA ASN A 245 2.28 -30.10 16.83
C ASN A 245 1.24 -29.83 15.72
N ILE A 246 1.28 -28.63 15.13
CA ILE A 246 0.42 -28.24 14.01
C ILE A 246 1.23 -28.32 12.72
N TYR A 247 0.77 -29.14 11.78
CA TYR A 247 1.37 -29.27 10.46
C TYR A 247 0.45 -28.64 9.43
N THR A 248 1.00 -27.82 8.53
CA THR A 248 0.25 -27.22 7.43
C THR A 248 0.90 -27.63 6.12
N ASP A 249 0.13 -28.23 5.22
CA ASP A 249 0.55 -28.49 3.85
C ASP A 249 -0.29 -27.69 2.85
N GLY A 250 0.39 -27.20 1.83
CA GLY A 250 -0.20 -26.48 0.71
C GLY A 250 0.05 -27.27 -0.58
N SER A 251 -0.91 -28.12 -0.95
CA SER A 251 -0.85 -28.85 -2.21
C SER A 251 -1.38 -28.00 -3.36
N LYS A 252 -0.72 -28.08 -4.52
CA LYS A 252 -1.14 -27.39 -5.74
C LYS A 252 -1.21 -28.38 -6.89
N ILE A 253 -2.37 -28.45 -7.53
CA ILE A 253 -2.59 -29.23 -8.76
C ILE A 253 -3.28 -28.27 -9.75
N ASP A 254 -2.61 -27.97 -10.85
CA ASP A 254 -3.02 -26.99 -11.87
C ASP A 254 -3.36 -25.60 -11.28
N ASP A 255 -4.54 -25.06 -11.60
CA ASP A 255 -5.09 -23.77 -11.13
C ASP A 255 -5.82 -23.87 -9.78
N LYS A 256 -5.73 -25.01 -9.08
CA LYS A 256 -6.39 -25.25 -7.80
C LYS A 256 -5.35 -25.37 -6.68
N THR A 257 -5.64 -24.75 -5.55
CA THR A 257 -4.79 -24.83 -4.35
C THR A 257 -5.59 -25.47 -3.22
N GLY A 258 -5.09 -26.58 -2.69
CA GLY A 258 -5.57 -27.20 -1.47
C GLY A 258 -4.89 -26.59 -0.25
N ARG A 259 -5.56 -26.63 0.90
CA ARG A 259 -4.93 -26.45 2.20
C ARG A 259 -5.37 -27.57 3.12
N ALA A 260 -4.39 -28.12 3.83
CA ALA A 260 -4.62 -29.08 4.89
C ALA A 260 -3.90 -28.58 6.15
N TYR A 261 -4.53 -28.79 7.30
CA TYR A 261 -3.79 -28.83 8.55
C TYR A 261 -4.20 -30.07 9.34
N PHE A 262 -3.24 -30.61 10.07
CA PHE A 262 -3.52 -31.64 11.06
C PHE A 262 -2.75 -31.34 12.34
N VAL A 263 -3.37 -31.68 13.46
CA VAL A 263 -2.87 -31.41 14.80
C VAL A 263 -2.58 -32.72 15.50
N LYS A 264 -1.32 -32.93 15.87
CA LYS A 264 -0.83 -34.12 16.56
C LYS A 264 -0.48 -33.77 18.00
N GLU A 265 -0.95 -34.56 18.95
CA GLU A 265 -0.58 -34.47 20.35
C GLU A 265 -0.15 -35.87 20.80
N GLU A 266 1.09 -35.97 21.30
CA GLU A 266 1.67 -37.22 21.83
C GLU A 266 1.45 -38.44 20.90
N ASP A 267 1.72 -38.23 19.61
CA ASP A 267 1.57 -39.21 18.53
C ASP A 267 0.15 -39.62 18.10
N THR A 268 -0.89 -39.08 18.72
CA THR A 268 -2.29 -39.22 18.27
C THR A 268 -2.77 -37.99 17.48
N THR A 269 -3.39 -38.23 16.32
CA THR A 269 -4.07 -37.18 15.53
C THR A 269 -5.37 -36.80 16.21
N LYS A 270 -5.49 -35.55 16.70
CA LYS A 270 -6.72 -35.07 17.35
C LYS A 270 -7.66 -34.37 16.36
N TYR A 271 -7.10 -33.63 15.41
CA TYR A 271 -7.89 -32.83 14.46
C TYR A 271 -7.27 -32.89 13.07
N GLU A 272 -8.13 -33.07 12.08
CA GLU A 272 -7.78 -33.00 10.67
C GLU A 272 -8.79 -32.12 9.95
N TRP A 273 -8.30 -31.25 9.07
CA TRP A 273 -9.14 -30.46 8.20
C TRP A 273 -8.50 -30.28 6.84
N MET A 274 -9.29 -30.47 5.80
CA MET A 274 -8.90 -30.25 4.42
C MET A 274 -9.99 -29.46 3.69
N ALA A 275 -9.59 -28.43 2.95
CA ALA A 275 -10.50 -27.80 2.01
C ALA A 275 -9.79 -27.30 0.75
N GLN A 276 -10.56 -27.30 -0.32
CA GLN A 276 -10.18 -26.66 -1.57
C GLN A 276 -10.40 -25.14 -1.46
N LEU A 277 -9.38 -24.34 -1.76
CA LEU A 277 -9.54 -22.89 -1.83
C LEU A 277 -10.42 -22.51 -3.03
N ARG A 278 -11.38 -21.59 -2.81
CA ARG A 278 -12.21 -21.08 -3.88
C ARG A 278 -11.34 -20.42 -4.96
N PRO A 279 -11.69 -20.50 -6.25
CA PRO A 279 -10.89 -19.95 -7.36
C PRO A 279 -10.60 -18.45 -7.28
N LEU A 280 -11.29 -17.70 -6.42
CA LEU A 280 -11.06 -16.27 -6.20
C LEU A 280 -9.83 -15.95 -5.34
N ASN A 281 -9.19 -16.95 -4.74
CA ASN A 281 -8.05 -16.79 -3.83
C ASN A 281 -6.72 -17.28 -4.43
N THR A 282 -6.67 -17.55 -5.73
CA THR A 282 -5.43 -17.90 -6.42
C THR A 282 -4.49 -16.68 -6.49
N GLU A 283 -3.39 -16.81 -5.74
CA GLU A 283 -2.16 -16.03 -5.84
C GLU A 283 -2.32 -14.50 -5.80
N THR A 284 -2.75 -13.97 -4.66
CA THR A 284 -2.31 -12.64 -4.18
C THR A 284 -2.54 -12.40 -2.68
N SER A 285 -3.10 -13.38 -1.95
CA SER A 285 -3.34 -13.30 -0.50
C SER A 285 -2.44 -14.21 0.34
N LEU A 286 -1.47 -14.90 -0.26
CA LEU A 286 -0.56 -15.80 0.47
C LEU A 286 0.37 -15.11 1.48
N PRO A 287 0.81 -13.83 1.32
CA PRO A 287 1.53 -13.15 2.40
C PRO A 287 0.63 -12.71 3.57
N LEU A 288 -0.69 -12.69 3.39
CA LEU A 288 -1.65 -12.18 4.38
C LEU A 288 -2.46 -13.28 5.08
N THR A 289 -2.54 -14.49 4.52
CA THR A 289 -3.28 -15.61 5.12
C THR A 289 -2.40 -16.68 5.77
N SER A 290 -1.07 -16.70 5.53
CA SER A 290 -0.15 -17.49 6.37
C SER A 290 0.06 -16.87 7.75
N ARG A 291 -0.18 -15.56 7.89
CA ARG A 291 -0.07 -14.85 9.16
C ARG A 291 -1.37 -14.85 9.99
N ALA A 292 -2.51 -15.17 9.35
CA ALA A 292 -3.80 -15.28 10.02
C ALA A 292 -4.06 -16.66 10.66
N SER A 293 -3.29 -17.70 10.31
CA SER A 293 -3.43 -19.03 10.93
C SER A 293 -2.64 -19.18 12.24
N CYS A 294 -1.88 -18.15 12.65
CA CYS A 294 -1.18 -18.13 13.94
C CYS A 294 -1.98 -17.44 15.05
N TYR A 295 -3.22 -17.01 14.80
CA TYR A 295 -4.03 -16.28 15.77
C TYR A 295 -5.50 -16.69 15.68
N THR A 296 -5.80 -17.90 16.16
CA THR A 296 -7.11 -18.23 16.73
C THR A 296 -6.89 -18.90 18.08
N GLY A 297 -6.29 -18.14 19.00
CA GLY A 297 -6.55 -18.32 20.42
C GLY A 297 -7.67 -17.35 20.78
N ASP A 298 -8.68 -17.86 21.48
CA ASP A 298 -9.84 -17.14 22.02
C ASP A 298 -10.99 -16.83 21.06
N LEU A 299 -11.60 -17.90 20.55
CA LEU A 299 -13.06 -17.97 20.46
C LEU A 299 -13.55 -18.78 21.65
N SER A 300 -13.86 -18.08 22.74
CA SER A 300 -14.74 -18.55 23.79
C SER A 300 -16.08 -18.98 23.16
N LEU A 301 -16.26 -20.28 22.96
CA LEU A 301 -17.54 -20.88 22.65
C LEU A 301 -18.48 -20.58 23.83
N GLY A 302 -19.48 -19.72 23.59
CA GLY A 302 -20.68 -19.70 24.41
C GLY A 302 -21.27 -21.10 24.40
N LYS A 303 -21.46 -21.69 25.59
CA LYS A 303 -22.24 -22.91 25.77
C LYS A 303 -23.67 -22.62 25.28
N GLU A 304 -24.06 -23.31 24.22
CA GLU A 304 -25.46 -23.46 23.89
C GLU A 304 -25.92 -24.75 24.59
N ASP A 305 -26.83 -24.57 25.55
CA ASP A 305 -27.43 -25.65 26.32
C ASP A 305 -28.31 -26.53 25.41
N GLN A 306 -27.99 -27.81 25.39
CA GLN A 306 -28.92 -28.94 25.23
C GLN A 306 -28.70 -29.79 26.49
N PRO A 307 -29.71 -30.45 27.11
CA PRO A 307 -30.79 -31.20 26.44
C PRO A 307 -32.15 -31.07 27.19
N LYS A 308 -33.28 -31.67 26.78
CA LYS A 308 -33.63 -33.11 26.83
C LYS A 308 -35.09 -33.28 26.36
N GLY A 309 -35.39 -34.44 25.76
CA GLY A 309 -36.76 -34.96 25.61
C GLY A 309 -37.02 -35.50 24.23
#